data_AF-A0A2N9HVR9-F1
#
_entry.id   AF-A0A2N9HVR9-F1
#
_cell.length_a   1.000
_cell.length_b   1.000
_cell.length_c   1.000
_cell.angle_alpha   90.00
_cell.angle_beta   90.00
_cell.angle_gamma   90.00
#
_symmetry.space_group_name_H-M   'P 1'
#
loop_
_entity.id
_entity.type
_entity.pdbx_description
1 polymer ?
#
loop_
_entity_poly.entity_id
_entity_poly.type
_entity_poly.pdbx_seq_one_letter_code
_entity_poly.pdbx_strand_id
1 'polypeptide(L)'
;MCAHISQFELIEKLEIFKIKGKEKRGHKLLRIIGKFFPGRSVSVEIVKKYLEEKIYPKLKEKPFSVVYVHTGVQRSENFPGISALRSIYEGIPIEVKENLEAVYFVHPGLQARLFLATFGRFLFSGGLYGKLKYVNRLDLLWEHVRRNEIEIPEFVNDHDEDLEYRPMMDYGLESDHPRVYGAPAVDSPVSMYSMRCIS
;
A
#
# COMPACT_ATOMS: atom_id res chain seq x y z
N MET A 1 1.09 -17.34 -32.53
CA MET A 1 -0.18 -17.18 -31.81
C MET A 1 0.15 -16.81 -30.37
N CYS A 2 -0.01 -15.55 -29.99
CA CYS A 2 0.26 -15.12 -28.62
C CYS A 2 -0.82 -15.70 -27.70
N ALA A 3 -0.43 -16.48 -26.68
CA ALA A 3 -1.36 -16.96 -25.68
C ALA A 3 -1.98 -15.75 -24.97
N HIS A 4 -3.28 -15.53 -25.17
CA HIS A 4 -4.02 -14.50 -24.46
C HIS A 4 -4.18 -15.00 -23.01
N ILE A 5 -3.26 -14.59 -22.13
CA ILE A 5 -3.32 -14.90 -20.70
C ILE A 5 -4.65 -14.36 -20.17
N SER A 6 -5.44 -15.21 -19.49
CA SER A 6 -6.68 -14.77 -18.88
C SER A 6 -6.39 -13.73 -17.79
N GLN A 7 -7.27 -12.76 -17.57
CA GLN A 7 -7.09 -11.76 -16.50
C GLN A 7 -6.91 -12.42 -15.12
N PHE A 8 -7.52 -13.59 -14.92
CA PHE A 8 -7.37 -14.40 -13.70
C PHE A 8 -5.94 -14.94 -13.54
N GLU A 9 -5.36 -15.54 -14.59
CA GLU A 9 -3.97 -15.98 -14.59
C GLU A 9 -2.98 -14.82 -14.43
N LEU A 10 -3.32 -13.64 -14.92
CA LEU A 10 -2.49 -12.44 -14.73
C LEU A 10 -2.38 -12.07 -13.25
N ILE A 11 -3.50 -12.08 -12.50
CA ILE A 11 -3.49 -11.83 -11.05
C ILE A 11 -2.60 -12.84 -10.33
N GLU A 12 -2.68 -14.11 -10.72
CA GLU A 12 -1.89 -15.20 -10.11
C GLU A 12 -0.40 -15.06 -10.43
N LYS A 13 -0.03 -14.82 -11.70
CA LYS A 13 1.36 -14.62 -12.14
C LYS A 13 2.03 -13.42 -11.50
N LEU A 14 1.28 -12.35 -11.27
CA LEU A 14 1.78 -11.12 -10.65
C LEU A 14 1.93 -11.25 -9.12
N GLU A 15 1.51 -12.38 -8.53
CA GLU A 15 1.54 -12.65 -7.09
C GLU A 15 1.00 -11.48 -6.23
N ILE A 16 -0.02 -10.79 -6.74
CA ILE A 16 -0.59 -9.58 -6.13
C ILE A 16 -1.06 -9.90 -4.72
N PHE A 17 -1.76 -11.02 -4.56
CA PHE A 17 -2.29 -11.50 -3.29
C PHE A 17 -1.55 -12.78 -2.88
N LYS A 18 -0.80 -12.72 -1.78
CA LYS A 18 -0.07 -13.89 -1.25
C LYS A 18 -0.35 -14.04 0.23
N ILE A 19 -0.93 -15.18 0.62
CA ILE A 19 -1.09 -15.54 2.02
C ILE A 19 0.16 -16.32 2.42
N LYS A 20 1.06 -15.70 3.16
CA LYS A 20 2.28 -16.36 3.65
C LYS A 20 2.65 -15.82 5.03
N GLY A 21 2.96 -16.77 5.90
CA GLY A 21 3.44 -16.54 7.25
C GLY A 21 2.41 -15.98 8.21
N LYS A 22 2.92 -15.58 9.38
CA LYS A 22 2.12 -15.10 10.52
C LYS A 22 2.72 -13.84 11.15
N GLU A 23 1.86 -12.95 11.62
CA GLU A 23 2.31 -11.87 12.49
C GLU A 23 2.71 -12.40 13.88
N LYS A 24 3.35 -11.58 14.72
CA LYS A 24 3.86 -12.04 16.04
C LYS A 24 2.76 -12.57 16.96
N ARG A 25 1.51 -12.13 16.77
CA ARG A 25 0.32 -12.61 17.47
C ARG A 25 -0.19 -13.98 16.98
N GLY A 26 0.41 -14.53 15.92
CA GLY A 26 0.08 -15.83 15.34
C GLY A 26 -1.01 -15.79 14.25
N HIS A 27 -1.56 -14.61 13.94
CA HIS A 27 -2.56 -14.43 12.90
C HIS A 27 -1.95 -14.58 11.50
N LYS A 28 -2.73 -15.09 10.55
CA LYS A 28 -2.27 -15.24 9.16
C LYS A 28 -1.99 -13.86 8.56
N LEU A 29 -1.06 -13.81 7.61
CA LEU A 29 -0.71 -12.58 6.91
C LEU A 29 -1.07 -12.66 5.43
N LEU A 30 -1.85 -11.71 4.95
CA LEU A 30 -2.10 -11.49 3.52
C LEU A 30 -1.23 -10.33 3.04
N ARG A 31 -0.26 -10.62 2.17
CA ARG A 31 0.53 -9.61 1.46
C ARG A 31 -0.22 -9.18 0.20
N ILE A 32 -0.34 -7.88 0.01
CA ILE A 32 -0.88 -7.26 -1.21
C ILE A 32 0.16 -6.30 -1.78
N ILE A 33 0.60 -6.52 -3.02
CA ILE A 33 1.56 -5.62 -3.69
C ILE A 33 0.81 -4.70 -4.65
N GLY A 34 0.68 -3.42 -4.29
CA GLY A 34 -0.06 -2.45 -5.08
C GLY A 34 0.56 -2.15 -6.44
N LYS A 35 1.90 -2.13 -6.54
CA LYS A 35 2.65 -1.83 -7.79
C LYS A 35 2.36 -2.82 -8.92
N PHE A 36 1.92 -4.02 -8.58
CA PHE A 36 1.58 -5.05 -9.56
C PHE A 36 0.07 -5.14 -9.79
N PHE A 37 -0.74 -4.27 -9.19
CA PHE A 37 -2.18 -4.30 -9.41
C PHE A 37 -2.51 -3.72 -10.79
N PRO A 38 -3.04 -4.50 -11.74
CA PRO A 38 -3.31 -4.06 -13.10
C PRO A 38 -4.61 -3.24 -13.17
N GLY A 39 -4.59 -2.02 -12.63
CA GLY A 39 -5.78 -1.18 -12.41
C GLY A 39 -6.58 -0.86 -13.68
N ARG A 40 -5.96 -0.88 -14.86
CA ARG A 40 -6.62 -0.62 -16.15
C ARG A 40 -7.04 -1.87 -16.91
N SER A 41 -6.36 -3.00 -16.70
CA SER A 41 -6.47 -4.18 -17.57
C SER A 41 -7.19 -5.35 -16.94
N VAL A 42 -7.51 -5.31 -15.65
CA VAL A 42 -8.29 -6.35 -14.96
C VAL A 42 -9.60 -5.79 -14.47
N SER A 43 -10.68 -6.52 -14.76
CA SER A 43 -12.03 -6.13 -14.33
C SER A 43 -12.24 -6.33 -12.83
N VAL A 44 -13.11 -5.51 -12.24
CA VAL A 44 -13.50 -5.61 -10.83
C VAL A 44 -14.10 -6.97 -10.50
N GLU A 45 -14.89 -7.50 -11.41
CA GLU A 45 -15.58 -8.79 -11.30
C GLU A 45 -14.58 -9.94 -11.24
N ILE A 46 -13.53 -9.89 -12.06
CA ILE A 46 -12.45 -10.90 -12.03
C ILE A 46 -11.67 -10.83 -10.72
N VAL A 47 -11.37 -9.63 -10.21
CA VAL A 47 -10.71 -9.48 -8.90
C VAL A 47 -11.58 -10.06 -7.79
N LYS A 48 -12.87 -9.72 -7.75
CA LYS A 48 -13.81 -10.26 -6.76
C LYS A 48 -13.86 -11.77 -6.82
N LYS A 49 -14.04 -12.33 -8.02
CA LYS A 49 -14.06 -13.78 -8.24
C LYS A 49 -12.78 -14.46 -7.77
N TYR A 50 -11.61 -13.88 -8.09
CA TYR A 50 -10.33 -14.40 -7.61
C TYR A 50 -10.24 -14.40 -6.08
N LEU A 51 -10.65 -13.30 -5.44
CA LEU A 51 -10.65 -13.20 -3.98
C LEU A 51 -11.59 -14.24 -3.34
N GLU A 52 -12.79 -14.41 -3.90
CA GLU A 52 -13.78 -15.40 -3.47
C GLU A 52 -13.29 -16.84 -3.61
N GLU A 53 -12.64 -17.19 -4.72
CA GLU A 53 -12.20 -18.57 -4.99
C GLU A 53 -10.89 -18.92 -4.28
N LYS A 54 -9.94 -17.99 -4.18
CA LYS A 54 -8.55 -18.31 -3.77
C LYS A 54 -8.15 -17.74 -2.41
N ILE A 55 -8.75 -16.64 -1.97
CA ILE A 55 -8.30 -15.87 -0.81
C ILE A 55 -9.26 -16.03 0.38
N TYR A 56 -10.53 -15.65 0.25
CA TYR A 56 -11.51 -15.67 1.34
C TYR A 56 -11.67 -17.03 2.04
N PRO A 57 -11.68 -18.19 1.33
CA PRO A 57 -11.81 -19.49 1.97
C PRO A 57 -10.68 -19.78 2.97
N LYS A 58 -9.49 -19.18 2.77
CA LYS A 58 -8.33 -19.35 3.63
C LYS A 58 -8.31 -18.38 4.82
N LEU A 59 -9.15 -17.35 4.81
CA LEU A 59 -9.16 -16.24 5.78
C LEU A 59 -10.47 -16.13 6.60
N LYS A 60 -11.55 -16.79 6.16
CA LYS A 60 -12.87 -16.74 6.83
C LYS A 60 -12.94 -17.42 8.20
N GLU A 61 -11.97 -18.26 8.56
CA GLU A 61 -12.04 -19.09 9.78
C GLU A 61 -11.24 -18.54 10.97
N LYS A 62 -10.22 -17.71 10.72
CA LYS A 62 -9.29 -17.26 11.75
C LYS A 62 -8.92 -15.79 11.54
N PRO A 63 -8.63 -15.06 12.63
CA PRO A 63 -8.12 -13.71 12.53
C PRO A 63 -6.87 -13.64 11.65
N PHE A 64 -6.78 -12.56 10.88
CA PHE A 64 -5.67 -12.29 9.96
C PHE A 64 -5.36 -10.81 9.85
N SER A 65 -4.19 -10.48 9.34
CA SER A 65 -3.79 -9.11 9.04
C SER A 65 -3.35 -8.98 7.60
N VAL A 66 -3.45 -7.76 7.07
CA VAL A 66 -3.05 -7.44 5.70
C VAL A 66 -1.83 -6.54 5.74
N VAL A 67 -0.84 -6.84 4.90
CA VAL A 67 0.26 -5.93 4.59
C VAL A 67 0.05 -5.46 3.16
N TYR A 68 -0.37 -4.22 3.01
CA TYR A 68 -0.51 -3.58 1.71
C TYR A 68 0.73 -2.75 1.41
N VAL A 69 1.52 -3.19 0.43
CA VAL A 69 2.73 -2.52 -0.02
C VAL A 69 2.38 -1.52 -1.11
N HIS A 70 2.52 -0.23 -0.79
CA HIS A 70 2.21 0.87 -1.71
C HIS A 70 3.44 1.43 -2.44
N THR A 71 4.62 0.88 -2.17
CA THR A 71 5.87 1.30 -2.82
C THR A 71 5.78 1.23 -4.34
N GLY A 72 6.13 2.34 -5.01
CA GLY A 72 6.13 2.43 -6.47
C GLY A 72 4.73 2.35 -7.11
N VAL A 73 3.65 2.52 -6.34
CA VAL A 73 2.29 2.57 -6.90
C VAL A 73 2.07 3.86 -7.65
N GLN A 74 1.91 3.75 -8.97
CA GLN A 74 1.47 4.86 -9.81
C GLN A 74 -0.06 4.85 -9.93
N ARG A 75 -0.72 5.92 -9.52
CA ARG A 75 -2.19 6.03 -9.58
C ARG A 75 -2.74 5.92 -11.00
N SER A 76 -2.02 6.42 -11.99
CA SER A 76 -2.41 6.33 -13.40
C SER A 76 -2.54 4.88 -13.86
N GLU A 77 -1.68 3.98 -13.41
CA GLU A 77 -1.56 2.62 -13.93
C GLU A 77 -2.23 1.58 -13.02
N ASN A 78 -2.04 1.73 -11.71
CA ASN A 78 -2.33 0.69 -10.73
C ASN A 78 -3.64 0.91 -9.97
N PHE A 79 -4.19 2.13 -9.99
CA PHE A 79 -5.40 2.44 -9.24
C PHE A 79 -6.64 2.17 -10.10
N PRO A 80 -7.52 1.22 -9.73
CA PRO A 80 -8.70 0.87 -10.54
C PRO A 80 -9.83 1.92 -10.49
N GLY A 81 -9.64 3.00 -9.73
CA GLY A 81 -10.67 4.01 -9.51
C GLY A 81 -11.43 3.81 -8.19
N ILE A 82 -12.09 4.88 -7.76
CA ILE A 82 -12.77 4.95 -6.45
C ILE A 82 -13.96 3.99 -6.40
N SER A 83 -14.79 3.99 -7.46
CA SER A 83 -15.96 3.11 -7.55
C SER A 83 -15.56 1.64 -7.56
N ALA A 84 -14.54 1.28 -8.33
CA ALA A 84 -13.99 -0.06 -8.39
C ALA A 84 -13.47 -0.52 -7.02
N LEU A 85 -12.66 0.31 -6.36
CA LEU A 85 -12.12 0.01 -5.03
C LEU A 85 -13.24 -0.19 -3.99
N ARG A 86 -14.24 0.70 -4.00
CA ARG A 86 -15.43 0.58 -3.14
C ARG A 86 -16.20 -0.72 -3.43
N SER A 87 -16.42 -1.02 -4.71
CA SER A 87 -17.13 -2.22 -5.15
C SER A 87 -16.42 -3.50 -4.69
N ILE A 88 -15.08 -3.57 -4.83
CA ILE A 88 -14.27 -4.69 -4.31
C ILE A 88 -14.46 -4.82 -2.80
N TYR A 89 -14.36 -3.72 -2.06
CA TYR A 89 -14.50 -3.73 -0.61
C TYR A 89 -15.90 -4.17 -0.14
N GLU A 90 -16.95 -3.63 -0.76
CA GLU A 90 -18.34 -4.00 -0.45
C GLU A 90 -18.60 -5.49 -0.71
N GLY A 91 -17.95 -6.07 -1.73
CA GLY A 91 -18.02 -7.50 -2.06
C GLY A 91 -17.25 -8.43 -1.12
N ILE A 92 -16.46 -7.94 -0.17
CA ILE A 92 -15.82 -8.82 0.83
C ILE A 92 -16.90 -9.35 1.80
N PRO A 93 -17.01 -10.68 2.01
CA PRO A 93 -17.95 -11.27 2.97
C PRO A 93 -17.77 -10.73 4.39
N ILE A 94 -18.85 -10.67 5.16
CA ILE A 94 -18.82 -10.05 6.50
C ILE A 94 -17.90 -10.82 7.45
N GLU A 95 -17.86 -12.15 7.35
CA GLU A 95 -17.01 -13.02 8.15
C GLU A 95 -15.52 -12.74 7.92
N VAL A 96 -15.15 -12.40 6.68
CA VAL A 96 -13.77 -12.01 6.33
C VAL A 96 -13.46 -10.60 6.85
N LYS A 97 -14.41 -9.66 6.79
CA LYS A 97 -14.23 -8.30 7.34
C LYS A 97 -14.06 -8.31 8.86
N GLU A 98 -14.81 -9.16 9.56
CA GLU A 98 -14.77 -9.31 11.01
C GLU A 98 -13.43 -9.91 11.47
N ASN A 99 -12.93 -10.94 10.78
CA ASN A 99 -11.63 -11.56 11.09
C ASN A 99 -10.41 -10.71 10.74
N LEU A 100 -10.57 -9.62 9.99
CA LEU A 100 -9.46 -8.74 9.69
C LEU A 100 -9.08 -7.94 10.94
N GLU A 101 -7.87 -8.08 11.46
CA GLU A 101 -7.43 -7.41 12.68
C GLU A 101 -6.74 -6.07 12.41
N ALA A 102 -5.89 -6.03 11.39
CA ALA A 102 -5.08 -4.86 11.06
C ALA A 102 -4.74 -4.82 9.57
N VAL A 103 -4.60 -3.61 9.03
CA VAL A 103 -4.06 -3.35 7.70
C VAL A 103 -2.83 -2.48 7.85
N TYR A 104 -1.65 -3.06 7.68
CA TYR A 104 -0.38 -2.34 7.62
C TYR A 104 -0.20 -1.79 6.21
N PHE A 105 -0.32 -0.48 6.07
CA PHE A 105 -0.15 0.23 4.81
C PHE A 105 1.29 0.73 4.72
N VAL A 106 2.11 0.01 3.96
CA VAL A 106 3.56 0.21 3.86
C VAL A 106 3.90 1.20 2.76
N HIS A 107 4.76 2.16 3.10
CA HIS A 107 5.21 3.28 2.26
C HIS A 107 4.05 4.09 1.64
N PRO A 108 3.10 4.59 2.46
CA PRO A 108 2.06 5.47 1.98
C PRO A 108 2.66 6.82 1.60
N GLY A 109 2.76 7.11 0.30
CA GLY A 109 3.08 8.46 -0.17
C GLY A 109 2.01 9.47 0.22
N LEU A 110 2.36 10.76 0.22
CA LEU A 110 1.47 11.86 0.61
C LEU A 110 0.10 11.82 -0.09
N GLN A 111 0.08 11.55 -1.40
CA GLN A 111 -1.17 11.46 -2.18
C GLN A 111 -2.09 10.34 -1.68
N ALA A 112 -1.53 9.18 -1.32
CA ALA A 112 -2.30 8.06 -0.79
C ALA A 112 -2.84 8.36 0.61
N ARG A 113 -2.04 9.03 1.46
CA ARG A 113 -2.51 9.49 2.78
C ARG A 113 -3.66 10.48 2.65
N LEU A 114 -3.54 11.47 1.77
CA LEU A 114 -4.60 12.45 1.53
C LEU A 114 -5.87 11.80 0.95
N PHE A 115 -5.69 10.84 0.03
CA PHE A 115 -6.80 10.05 -0.51
C PHE A 115 -7.53 9.28 0.59
N LEU A 116 -6.79 8.58 1.47
CA LEU A 116 -7.36 7.81 2.57
C LEU A 116 -7.99 8.72 3.63
N ALA A 117 -7.40 9.86 3.94
CA ALA A 117 -7.97 10.84 4.86
C ALA A 117 -9.30 11.42 4.31
N THR A 118 -9.35 11.71 3.01
CA THR A 118 -10.54 12.29 2.36
C THR A 118 -11.65 11.27 2.13
N PHE A 119 -11.31 10.10 1.59
CA PHE A 119 -12.29 9.12 1.11
C PHE A 119 -12.36 7.86 1.96
N GLY A 120 -11.34 7.55 2.78
CA GLY A 120 -11.22 6.26 3.46
C GLY A 120 -12.41 5.93 4.35
N ARG A 121 -12.94 6.91 5.09
CA ARG A 121 -14.14 6.70 5.94
C ARG A 121 -15.40 6.35 5.14
N PHE A 122 -15.51 6.86 3.91
CA PHE A 122 -16.65 6.63 3.03
C PHE A 122 -16.51 5.32 2.25
N LEU A 123 -15.31 5.01 1.74
CA LEU A 123 -15.06 3.83 0.93
C LEU A 123 -14.95 2.54 1.76
N PHE A 124 -14.44 2.65 2.98
CA PHE A 124 -14.11 1.53 3.85
C PHE A 124 -15.00 1.51 5.10
N SER A 125 -16.31 1.53 4.87
CA SER A 125 -17.36 1.46 5.91
C SER A 125 -17.31 0.12 6.67
N GLY A 126 -17.63 0.08 7.96
CA GLY A 126 -17.54 -1.16 8.75
C GLY A 126 -16.19 -1.39 9.43
N GLY A 127 -15.48 -0.31 9.76
CA GLY A 127 -14.34 -0.34 10.69
C GLY A 127 -12.98 -0.63 10.06
N LEU A 128 -12.89 -0.95 8.76
CA LEU A 128 -11.62 -1.17 8.08
C LEU A 128 -10.67 0.04 8.21
N TYR A 129 -11.19 1.26 8.03
CA TYR A 129 -10.40 2.48 8.19
C TYR A 129 -9.80 2.62 9.61
N GLY A 130 -10.51 2.17 10.65
CA GLY A 130 -10.00 2.16 12.03
C GLY A 130 -8.93 1.10 12.30
N LYS A 131 -8.85 0.07 11.43
CA LYS A 131 -7.83 -1.00 11.48
C LYS A 131 -6.58 -0.66 10.66
N LEU A 132 -6.58 0.48 9.96
CA LEU A 132 -5.49 0.93 9.11
C LEU A 132 -4.33 1.50 9.94
N LYS A 133 -3.12 0.99 9.71
CA LYS A 133 -1.88 1.44 10.33
C LYS A 133 -0.90 1.87 9.25
N TYR A 134 -0.49 3.13 9.27
CA TYR A 134 0.52 3.64 8.34
C TYR A 134 1.92 3.21 8.78
N VAL A 135 2.69 2.67 7.85
CA VAL A 135 4.03 2.14 8.07
C VAL A 135 4.94 2.80 7.04
N ASN A 136 5.61 3.87 7.45
CA ASN A 136 6.48 4.64 6.55
C ASN A 136 7.86 4.01 6.37
N ARG A 137 8.23 3.09 7.28
CA ARG A 137 9.51 2.39 7.30
C ARG A 137 9.29 0.92 7.61
N LEU A 138 10.06 0.04 6.98
CA LEU A 138 9.94 -1.41 7.19
C LEU A 138 10.25 -1.82 8.63
N ASP A 139 11.10 -1.10 9.36
CA ASP A 139 11.39 -1.39 10.77
C ASP A 139 10.14 -1.37 11.66
N LEU A 140 9.21 -0.46 11.39
CA LEU A 140 7.92 -0.39 12.10
C LEU A 140 7.02 -1.59 11.77
N LEU A 141 7.16 -2.17 10.57
CA LEU A 141 6.49 -3.42 10.22
C LEU A 141 7.07 -4.58 11.05
N TRP A 142 8.39 -4.61 11.24
CA TRP A 142 9.11 -5.67 11.96
C TRP A 142 8.83 -5.70 13.46
N GLU A 143 8.31 -4.62 14.02
CA GLU A 143 7.76 -4.61 15.38
C GLU A 143 6.52 -5.52 15.51
N HIS A 144 5.76 -5.68 14.43
CA HIS A 144 4.49 -6.41 14.42
C HIS A 144 4.57 -7.77 13.72
N VAL A 145 5.39 -7.88 12.68
CA VAL A 145 5.54 -9.06 11.82
C VAL A 145 6.97 -9.61 11.94
N ARG A 146 7.12 -10.94 11.89
CA ARG A 146 8.46 -11.56 11.87
C ARG A 146 9.05 -11.47 10.46
N ARG A 147 10.30 -11.02 10.33
CA ARG A 147 10.99 -10.81 9.04
C ARG A 147 10.93 -12.04 8.12
N ASN A 148 11.10 -13.25 8.66
CA ASN A 148 11.15 -14.49 7.88
C ASN A 148 9.75 -15.01 7.45
N GLU A 149 8.68 -14.43 7.97
CA GLU A 149 7.30 -14.88 7.72
C GLU A 149 6.70 -14.19 6.49
N ILE A 150 7.20 -13.02 6.09
CA ILE A 150 6.74 -12.28 4.91
C ILE A 150 7.86 -12.08 3.90
N GLU A 151 7.58 -12.42 2.65
CA GLU A 151 8.46 -12.07 1.53
C GLU A 151 8.20 -10.63 1.11
N ILE A 152 9.14 -9.73 1.40
CA ILE A 152 9.13 -8.36 0.90
C ILE A 152 9.96 -8.31 -0.39
N PRO A 153 9.40 -7.86 -1.53
CA PRO A 153 10.15 -7.71 -2.76
C PRO A 153 11.34 -6.75 -2.62
N GLU A 154 12.41 -7.01 -3.37
CA GLU A 154 13.66 -6.22 -3.33
C GLU A 154 13.43 -4.72 -3.53
N PHE A 155 12.61 -4.33 -4.52
CA PHE A 155 12.29 -2.92 -4.80
C PHE A 155 11.66 -2.17 -3.61
N VAL A 156 11.10 -2.88 -2.63
CA VAL A 156 10.54 -2.28 -1.41
C VAL A 156 11.64 -1.99 -0.40
N ASN A 157 12.65 -2.84 -0.32
CA ASN A 157 13.83 -2.61 0.51
C ASN A 157 14.66 -1.46 -0.07
N ASP A 158 14.90 -1.45 -1.39
CA ASP A 158 15.62 -0.35 -2.07
C ASP A 158 14.98 1.00 -1.76
N HIS A 159 13.65 1.06 -1.79
CA HIS A 159 12.91 2.26 -1.46
C HIS A 159 12.97 2.63 0.04
N ASP A 160 12.98 1.64 0.94
CA ASP A 160 13.16 1.90 2.38
C ASP A 160 14.55 2.47 2.68
N GLU A 161 15.59 1.95 2.01
CA GLU A 161 16.95 2.47 2.08
C GLU A 161 17.03 3.91 1.56
N ASP A 162 16.41 4.20 0.40
CA ASP A 162 16.32 5.58 -0.10
C ASP A 162 15.66 6.53 0.92
N LEU A 163 14.62 6.07 1.62
CA LEU A 163 13.95 6.83 2.67
C LEU A 163 14.81 7.02 3.93
N GLU A 164 15.74 6.12 4.25
CA GLU A 164 16.74 6.31 5.31
C GLU A 164 17.63 7.51 5.00
N TYR A 165 18.16 7.55 3.78
CA TYR A 165 19.07 8.61 3.37
C TYR A 165 18.35 9.91 3.01
N ARG A 166 17.07 9.84 2.60
CA ARG A 166 16.29 10.99 2.11
C ARG A 166 14.86 10.98 2.66
N PRO A 167 14.66 11.26 3.95
CA PRO A 167 13.34 11.20 4.60
C PRO A 167 12.26 12.09 3.96
N MET A 168 12.67 13.16 3.26
CA MET A 168 11.77 14.10 2.61
C MET A 168 11.08 13.55 1.34
N MET A 169 11.55 12.43 0.77
CA MET A 169 10.96 11.83 -0.44
C MET A 169 9.50 11.41 -0.26
N ASP A 170 9.13 10.99 0.94
CA ASP A 170 7.78 10.51 1.28
C ASP A 170 6.70 11.63 1.19
N TYR A 171 7.14 12.90 1.15
CA TYR A 171 6.29 14.09 1.05
C TYR A 171 6.10 14.60 -0.40
N GLY A 172 6.65 13.93 -1.41
CA GLY A 172 6.55 14.37 -2.80
C GLY A 172 7.34 15.65 -3.10
N LEU A 173 8.28 16.02 -2.22
CA LEU A 173 9.27 17.06 -2.45
C LEU A 173 10.44 16.45 -3.23
N GLU A 174 10.19 16.07 -4.48
CA GLU A 174 11.28 15.75 -5.41
C GLU A 174 12.06 17.05 -5.64
N SER A 175 13.31 17.11 -5.19
CA SER A 175 14.21 18.17 -5.66
C SER A 175 14.77 17.68 -6.99
N ASP A 176 14.37 18.30 -8.11
CA ASP A 176 14.94 18.06 -9.45
C ASP A 176 16.45 18.43 -9.56
N HIS A 177 17.12 18.64 -8.45
CA HIS A 177 18.54 18.96 -8.42
C HIS A 177 19.36 17.68 -8.34
N PRO A 178 20.20 17.37 -9.36
CA PRO A 178 21.25 16.38 -9.22
C PRO A 178 22.19 16.88 -8.12
N ARG A 179 22.17 16.24 -6.94
CA ARG A 179 23.11 16.61 -5.87
C ARG A 179 24.34 15.72 -5.95
N VAL A 180 25.44 16.38 -6.25
CA VAL A 180 26.82 15.89 -6.13
C VAL A 180 26.99 15.26 -4.76
N TYR A 181 27.41 13.99 -4.73
CA TYR A 181 27.78 13.30 -3.49
C TYR A 181 28.89 14.09 -2.80
N GLY A 182 28.59 14.68 -1.63
CA GLY A 182 29.62 15.18 -0.71
C GLY A 182 29.56 16.66 -0.31
N ALA A 183 28.46 17.13 0.26
CA ALA A 183 28.50 18.35 1.08
C ALA A 183 27.70 18.16 2.37
N PRO A 184 28.27 18.46 3.56
CA PRO A 184 27.53 18.44 4.81
C PRO A 184 26.44 19.52 4.76
N ALA A 185 25.28 19.22 5.34
CA ALA A 185 24.15 20.14 5.40
C ALA A 185 24.60 21.46 6.05
N VAL A 186 24.73 22.51 5.24
CA VAL A 186 24.85 23.89 5.71
C VAL A 186 23.46 24.49 5.73
N ASP A 187 23.07 24.96 6.92
CA ASP A 187 21.83 25.67 7.23
C ASP A 187 21.51 26.72 6.15
N SER A 188 20.38 26.57 5.47
CA SER A 188 19.85 27.64 4.62
C SER A 188 18.96 28.55 5.47
N PRO A 189 19.24 29.87 5.56
CA PRO A 189 18.38 30.80 6.27
C PRO A 189 17.11 31.03 5.44
N VAL A 190 15.98 30.92 6.11
CA VAL A 190 14.64 31.22 5.58
C VAL A 190 14.63 32.68 5.12
N SER A 191 14.44 32.92 3.82
CA SER A 191 14.21 34.26 3.27
C SER A 191 12.81 34.73 3.69
N MET A 192 12.74 35.61 4.69
CA MET A 192 11.51 36.30 5.09
C MET A 192 11.10 37.27 3.99
N TYR A 193 10.02 36.98 3.26
CA TYR A 193 9.41 37.96 2.37
C TYR A 193 8.70 39.06 3.19
N SER A 194 9.20 40.28 2.98
CA SER A 194 8.81 41.54 3.60
C SER A 194 7.34 41.91 3.38
N MET A 195 6.58 42.08 4.46
CA MET A 195 5.29 42.78 4.45
C MET A 195 5.56 44.29 4.54
N ARG A 196 5.53 45.00 3.41
CA ARG A 196 5.43 46.47 3.42
C ARG A 196 3.97 46.88 3.41
N CYS A 197 3.57 47.57 4.47
CA CYS A 197 2.30 48.27 4.62
C CYS A 197 2.14 49.34 3.53
N ILE A 198 0.93 49.47 2.98
CA ILE A 198 0.50 50.67 2.26
C ILE A 198 -0.45 51.41 3.21
N SER A 199 -0.16 52.70 3.38
CA SER A 199 -0.89 53.69 4.19
C SER A 199 -2.25 54.06 3.61
#